data_AF-A0A158QKK7-F1
#
_entry.id   AF-A0A158QKK7-F1
#
_cell.length_a   1.000
_cell.length_b   1.000
_cell.length_c   1.000
_cell.angle_alpha   90.00
_cell.angle_beta   90.00
_cell.angle_gamma   90.00
#
_symmetry.space_group_name_H-M   'P 1'
#
loop_
_entity.id
_entity.type
_entity.pdbx_description
1 polymer ?
#
loop_
_entity_poly.entity_id
_entity_poly.type
_entity_poly.pdbx_seq_one_letter_code
_entity_poly.pdbx_strand_id
1 'polypeptide(L)'
;MLLAFVVAFVVTLHPRMCYSAQKWDHKKPIVTAFGDRNGHNYLFRVSLNEISFAQYPVNNFYKNDACVSFPTLRGTVQTCDKYFLLVDDWYKFDRKTWDKGFNNAACTILQFHTSVLVFIKYDVIKDTSPKFVGTYSTTRDKLYYFGKDNKMIIITNFSKRIDRKIMSPTKYEVICAVERKWP
;
A
#
# COMPACT_ATOMS: atom_id res chain seq x y z
N MET A 1 51.24 -41.60 6.55
CA MET A 1 50.44 -40.85 7.53
C MET A 1 49.54 -39.90 6.77
N LEU A 2 48.27 -40.27 6.65
CA LEU A 2 47.25 -39.56 5.87
C LEU A 2 46.86 -38.24 6.54
N LEU A 3 47.08 -37.12 5.85
CA LEU A 3 46.30 -35.90 6.01
C LEU A 3 44.91 -36.14 5.38
N ALA A 4 44.05 -36.85 6.11
CA ALA A 4 42.68 -37.10 5.70
C ALA A 4 41.81 -35.92 6.11
N PHE A 5 41.45 -35.10 5.12
CA PHE A 5 40.08 -34.59 4.95
C PHE A 5 39.37 -34.11 6.21
N VAL A 6 39.88 -33.03 6.81
CA VAL A 6 38.94 -32.04 7.37
C VAL A 6 38.34 -31.35 6.15
N VAL A 7 37.35 -32.00 5.54
CA VAL A 7 36.34 -31.33 4.72
C VAL A 7 35.73 -30.32 5.67
N ALA A 8 36.32 -29.13 5.68
CA ALA A 8 35.63 -27.95 6.11
C ALA A 8 34.38 -27.91 5.22
N PHE A 9 33.32 -28.49 5.74
CA PHE A 9 31.95 -28.15 5.45
C PHE A 9 31.86 -26.66 5.80
N VAL A 10 32.46 -25.82 4.97
CA VAL A 10 31.99 -24.48 4.68
C VAL A 10 30.71 -24.70 3.89
N VAL A 11 29.72 -25.30 4.57
CA VAL A 11 28.35 -24.89 4.38
C VAL A 11 28.43 -23.44 4.78
N THR A 12 28.62 -22.60 3.78
CA THR A 12 28.09 -21.26 3.77
C THR A 12 26.65 -21.39 4.22
N LEU A 13 26.46 -21.35 5.54
CA LEU A 13 25.29 -20.84 6.20
C LEU A 13 25.15 -19.44 5.61
N HIS A 14 24.56 -19.38 4.41
CA HIS A 14 23.80 -18.21 4.04
C HIS A 14 22.91 -18.01 5.26
N PRO A 15 23.06 -16.92 6.00
CA PRO A 15 22.12 -16.62 7.04
C PRO A 15 20.79 -16.56 6.29
N ARG A 16 19.97 -17.60 6.46
CA ARG A 16 18.54 -17.48 6.24
C ARG A 16 18.22 -16.31 7.14
N MET A 17 18.04 -15.14 6.51
CA MET A 17 17.46 -13.99 7.16
C MET A 17 16.09 -14.49 7.61
N CYS A 18 16.04 -15.06 8.81
CA CYS A 18 14.84 -15.24 9.58
C CYS A 18 14.41 -13.82 9.91
N TYR A 19 13.82 -13.14 8.93
CA TYR A 19 12.94 -12.02 9.19
C TYR A 19 11.86 -12.60 10.09
N SER A 20 11.98 -12.39 11.40
CA SER A 20 10.85 -12.65 12.28
C SER A 20 9.74 -11.78 11.73
N ALA A 21 8.69 -12.39 11.18
CA ALA A 21 7.52 -11.68 10.72
C ALA A 21 6.94 -10.95 11.93
N GLN A 22 7.28 -9.67 12.10
CA GLN A 22 6.73 -8.87 13.17
C GLN A 22 5.28 -8.61 12.81
N LYS A 23 4.38 -9.12 13.65
CA LYS A 23 2.97 -8.74 13.60
C LYS A 23 2.90 -7.23 13.66
N TRP A 24 2.29 -6.63 12.64
CA TRP A 24 2.22 -5.19 12.53
C TRP A 24 1.50 -4.60 13.75
N ASP A 25 2.17 -3.68 14.44
CA ASP A 25 1.74 -3.12 15.73
C ASP A 25 0.86 -1.86 15.61
N HIS A 26 0.52 -1.46 14.38
CA HIS A 26 -0.20 -0.23 14.04
C HIS A 26 0.48 1.09 14.44
N LYS A 27 1.68 1.06 15.02
CA LYS A 27 2.38 2.26 15.52
C LYS A 27 3.41 2.80 14.54
N LYS A 28 4.01 1.92 13.72
CA LYS A 28 5.04 2.33 12.75
C LYS A 28 4.45 2.60 11.36
N PRO A 29 5.00 3.60 10.64
CA PRO A 29 4.67 3.83 9.24
C PRO A 29 5.08 2.62 8.41
N ILE A 30 4.12 2.04 7.68
CA ILE A 30 4.39 1.01 6.69
C ILE A 30 4.72 1.69 5.36
N VAL A 31 5.77 1.19 4.69
CA VAL A 31 6.09 1.56 3.32
C VAL A 31 6.35 0.31 2.50
N THR A 32 5.39 -0.06 1.66
CA THR A 32 5.47 -1.24 0.81
C THR A 32 5.41 -0.84 -0.66
N ALA A 33 6.19 -1.54 -1.48
CA ALA A 33 5.99 -1.53 -2.92
C ALA A 33 4.62 -2.12 -3.22
N PHE A 34 3.82 -1.40 -4.01
CA PHE A 34 2.50 -1.85 -4.40
C PHE A 34 2.37 -1.81 -5.93
N GLY A 35 2.72 -2.95 -6.54
CA GLY A 35 2.38 -3.33 -7.90
C GLY A 35 2.90 -2.42 -9.03
N ASP A 36 2.84 -2.95 -10.25
CA ASP A 36 3.02 -2.18 -11.47
C ASP A 36 1.68 -1.57 -11.91
N ARG A 37 1.67 -0.26 -12.18
CA ARG A 37 0.57 0.43 -12.84
C ARG A 37 1.10 1.32 -13.97
N ASN A 38 0.76 0.95 -15.20
CA ASN A 38 1.20 1.61 -16.44
C ASN A 38 2.74 1.66 -16.58
N GLY A 39 3.46 0.63 -16.13
CA GLY A 39 4.93 0.58 -16.12
C GLY A 39 5.56 1.35 -14.95
N HIS A 40 4.79 1.70 -13.93
CA HIS A 40 5.24 2.49 -12.79
C HIS A 40 4.87 1.82 -11.47
N ASN A 41 5.85 1.80 -10.56
CA ASN A 41 5.68 1.22 -9.24
C ASN A 41 5.37 2.33 -8.25
N TYR A 42 4.52 2.03 -7.27
CA TYR A 42 4.11 3.00 -6.26
C TYR A 42 4.51 2.50 -4.88
N LEU A 43 4.97 3.44 -4.05
CA LEU A 43 5.12 3.27 -2.62
C LEU A 43 4.01 4.06 -1.93
N PHE A 44 3.46 3.49 -0.85
CA PHE A 44 2.61 4.25 0.05
C PHE A 44 3.24 4.35 1.42
N ARG A 45 3.19 5.53 2.04
CA ARG A 45 3.60 5.79 3.41
C ARG A 45 2.37 5.94 4.27
N VAL A 46 2.30 5.16 5.33
CA VAL A 46 1.27 5.29 6.36
C VAL A 46 1.78 6.18 7.48
N SER A 47 1.01 7.14 7.94
CA SER A 47 1.25 7.92 9.17
C SER A 47 0.00 7.85 10.06
N LEU A 48 0.10 8.29 11.32
CA LEU A 48 -1.02 8.25 12.28
C LEU A 48 -2.33 8.85 11.75
N ASN A 49 -2.23 9.84 10.86
CA ASN A 49 -3.39 10.60 10.37
C ASN A 49 -3.57 10.58 8.85
N GLU A 50 -2.65 10.01 8.08
CA GLU A 50 -2.71 10.05 6.61
C GLU A 50 -2.00 8.86 5.99
N ILE A 51 -2.43 8.52 4.77
CA ILE A 51 -1.65 7.68 3.87
C ILE A 51 -1.20 8.58 2.72
N SER A 52 0.06 8.48 2.34
CA SER A 52 0.69 9.31 1.30
C SER A 52 1.32 8.42 0.24
N PHE A 53 1.46 8.92 -0.99
CA PHE A 53 1.87 8.09 -2.13
C PHE A 53 3.01 8.72 -2.87
N ALA A 54 4.02 7.93 -3.19
CA ALA A 54 5.10 8.35 -4.06
C ALA A 54 5.23 7.36 -5.22
N GLN A 55 5.32 7.88 -6.43
CA GLN A 55 5.79 7.08 -7.56
C GLN A 55 7.26 6.76 -7.34
N TYR A 56 7.65 5.52 -7.64
CA TYR A 56 9.00 5.06 -7.36
C TYR A 56 9.57 4.16 -8.47
N PRO A 57 10.81 4.39 -8.92
CA PRO A 57 11.49 3.49 -9.85
C PRO A 57 11.95 2.22 -9.11
N VAL A 58 11.52 1.03 -9.54
CA VAL A 58 11.92 -0.26 -8.92
C VAL A 58 13.44 -0.45 -8.87
N ASN A 59 14.17 0.04 -9.87
CA ASN A 59 15.62 -0.09 -9.92
C ASN A 59 16.34 0.60 -8.76
N ASN A 60 15.69 1.58 -8.12
CA ASN A 60 16.23 2.28 -6.96
C ASN A 60 15.88 1.58 -5.65
N PHE A 61 14.86 0.72 -5.63
CA PHE A 61 14.39 0.02 -4.42
C PHE A 61 15.44 -0.92 -3.87
N TYR A 62 16.03 -1.73 -4.75
CA TYR A 62 17.00 -2.76 -4.38
C TYR A 62 18.38 -2.21 -4.04
N LYS A 63 18.64 -0.93 -4.35
CA LYS A 63 19.96 -0.32 -4.14
C LYS A 63 20.11 0.39 -2.80
N ASN A 64 19.06 0.45 -1.96
CA ASN A 64 19.05 1.14 -0.65
C ASN A 64 19.47 2.63 -0.64
N ASP A 65 19.89 3.23 -1.75
CA ASP A 65 20.40 4.61 -1.79
C ASP A 65 19.33 5.68 -2.08
N ALA A 66 18.04 5.33 -2.04
CA ALA A 66 16.99 6.22 -2.53
C ALA A 66 15.97 6.57 -1.47
N CYS A 67 16.11 7.78 -0.94
CA CYS A 67 15.07 8.48 -0.21
C CYS A 67 13.86 8.74 -1.11
N VAL A 68 12.66 8.58 -0.57
CA VAL A 68 11.40 8.77 -1.28
C VAL A 68 10.66 9.97 -0.73
N SER A 69 10.29 10.89 -1.61
CA SER A 69 9.49 12.06 -1.29
C SER A 69 8.01 11.74 -1.40
N PHE A 70 7.32 11.72 -0.26
CA PHE A 70 5.89 11.52 -0.17
C PHE A 70 5.18 12.88 -0.08
N PRO A 71 4.34 13.25 -1.06
CA PRO A 71 3.44 14.37 -0.91
C PRO A 71 2.39 14.05 0.16
N THR A 72 2.34 14.88 1.20
CA THR A 72 1.41 14.75 2.34
C THR A 72 0.43 15.92 2.39
N LEU A 73 -0.56 15.85 3.29
CA LEU A 73 -1.46 16.97 3.53
C LEU A 73 -0.74 18.20 4.12
N ARG A 74 0.46 18.02 4.70
CA ARG A 74 1.25 19.06 5.36
C ARG A 74 2.48 19.50 4.56
N GLY A 75 2.64 19.01 3.33
CA GLY A 75 3.82 19.24 2.50
C GLY A 75 4.54 17.96 2.12
N THR A 76 5.71 18.07 1.48
CA THR A 76 6.47 16.90 1.06
C THR A 76 7.30 16.36 2.23
N VAL A 77 7.17 15.06 2.53
CA VAL A 77 7.97 14.38 3.54
C VAL A 77 8.90 13.39 2.85
N GLN A 78 10.20 13.58 3.02
CA GLN A 78 11.21 12.64 2.52
C GLN A 78 11.45 11.54 3.55
N THR A 79 11.44 10.28 3.11
CA THR A 79 11.73 9.12 3.95
C THR A 79 12.88 8.34 3.33
N CYS A 80 13.92 8.08 4.13
CA CYS A 80 15.08 7.28 3.75
C CYS A 80 15.14 6.03 4.66
N ASP A 81 15.66 4.92 4.15
CA ASP A 81 16.10 3.74 4.94
C ASP A 81 15.06 3.08 5.88
N LYS A 82 13.77 3.30 5.64
CA LYS A 82 12.68 2.82 6.50
C LYS A 82 11.53 2.27 5.67
N TYR A 83 11.77 1.15 5.02
CA TYR A 83 10.75 0.44 4.26
C TYR A 83 10.35 -0.82 5.01
N PHE A 84 9.12 -0.83 5.53
CA PHE A 84 8.50 -2.05 6.05
C PHE A 84 7.58 -2.60 4.96
N LEU A 85 8.01 -3.70 4.34
CA LEU A 85 7.16 -4.50 3.47
C LEU A 85 5.92 -4.92 4.27
N LEU A 86 4.72 -4.79 3.70
CA LEU A 86 3.61 -5.61 4.19
C LEU A 86 4.01 -7.04 3.86
N VAL A 87 4.53 -7.73 4.87
CA VAL A 87 4.93 -9.12 4.70
C VAL A 87 3.67 -9.90 4.38
N ASP A 88 3.67 -10.51 3.20
CA ASP A 88 2.63 -11.39 2.66
C ASP A 88 2.60 -12.73 3.42
N ASP A 89 2.68 -12.67 4.75
CA ASP A 89 2.81 -13.85 5.60
C ASP A 89 1.45 -14.24 6.19
N TRP A 90 0.77 -13.33 6.89
CA TRP A 90 -0.45 -13.67 7.64
C TRP A 90 -1.75 -13.31 6.90
N TYR A 91 -1.69 -12.32 6.02
CA TYR A 91 -2.87 -11.77 5.36
C TYR A 91 -2.69 -11.78 3.86
N LYS A 92 -3.71 -12.25 3.15
CA LYS A 92 -3.89 -12.02 1.73
C LYS A 92 -4.60 -10.68 1.55
N PHE A 93 -4.04 -9.81 0.71
CA PHE A 93 -4.64 -8.52 0.40
C PHE A 93 -5.37 -8.57 -0.93
N ASP A 94 -6.69 -8.47 -0.90
CA ASP A 94 -7.52 -8.45 -2.11
C ASP A 94 -8.10 -7.05 -2.33
N ARG A 95 -8.04 -6.56 -3.57
CA ARG A 95 -8.74 -5.33 -3.97
C ARG A 95 -10.22 -5.63 -4.16
N LYS A 96 -11.09 -4.84 -3.55
CA LYS A 96 -12.54 -4.90 -3.75
C LYS A 96 -13.06 -3.51 -4.11
N THR A 97 -14.04 -3.46 -4.99
CA THR A 97 -14.77 -2.22 -5.27
C THR A 97 -15.48 -1.74 -4.00
N TRP A 98 -15.75 -0.44 -3.90
CA TRP A 98 -16.28 0.20 -2.70
C TRP A 98 -17.54 -0.48 -2.18
N ASP A 99 -18.48 -0.80 -3.07
CA ASP A 99 -19.72 -1.53 -2.77
C ASP A 99 -19.48 -2.92 -2.16
N LYS A 100 -18.39 -3.58 -2.55
CA LYS A 100 -18.04 -4.94 -2.10
C LYS A 100 -17.08 -4.97 -0.93
N GLY A 101 -16.40 -3.86 -0.65
CA GLY A 101 -15.40 -3.74 0.42
C GLY A 101 -15.96 -2.99 1.63
N PHE A 102 -16.43 -1.76 1.43
CA PHE A 102 -16.84 -0.88 2.54
C PHE A 102 -18.12 -1.30 3.24
N ASN A 103 -19.05 -1.88 2.48
CA ASN A 103 -20.36 -2.27 2.98
C ASN A 103 -20.47 -3.78 3.24
N ASN A 104 -19.36 -4.52 3.19
CA ASN A 104 -19.36 -5.97 3.30
C ASN A 104 -18.64 -6.43 4.56
N ALA A 105 -19.38 -7.09 5.46
CA ALA A 105 -18.84 -7.63 6.72
C ALA A 105 -17.72 -8.67 6.53
N ALA A 106 -17.63 -9.31 5.35
CA ALA A 106 -16.56 -10.26 5.04
C ALA A 106 -15.22 -9.59 4.67
N CYS A 107 -15.18 -8.27 4.53
CA CYS A 107 -13.98 -7.51 4.23
C CYS A 107 -13.50 -6.74 5.46
N THR A 108 -12.33 -7.11 5.99
CA THR A 108 -11.61 -6.23 6.92
C THR A 108 -10.81 -5.24 6.08
N ILE A 109 -11.32 -4.02 5.96
CA ILE A 109 -10.65 -2.97 5.19
C ILE A 109 -9.31 -2.64 5.85
N LEU A 110 -8.27 -2.54 5.04
CA LEU A 110 -6.99 -2.03 5.49
C LEU A 110 -7.13 -0.53 5.82
N GLN A 111 -7.39 -0.26 7.09
CA GLN A 111 -7.58 1.06 7.66
C GLN A 111 -6.47 1.38 8.65
N PHE A 112 -5.99 2.62 8.60
CA PHE A 112 -4.99 3.16 9.51
C PHE A 112 -5.60 4.32 10.28
N HIS A 113 -5.91 4.09 11.55
CA HIS A 113 -6.73 5.00 12.36
C HIS A 113 -8.07 5.30 11.69
N THR A 114 -8.21 6.48 11.07
CA THR A 114 -9.42 6.93 10.36
C THR A 114 -9.20 7.09 8.86
N SER A 115 -8.08 6.59 8.36
CA SER A 115 -7.62 6.77 6.99
C SER A 115 -7.62 5.43 6.27
N VAL A 116 -8.28 5.38 5.11
CA VAL A 116 -8.41 4.20 4.26
C VAL A 116 -7.75 4.46 2.92
N LEU A 117 -7.00 3.48 2.45
CA LEU A 117 -6.40 3.49 1.13
C LEU A 117 -7.47 3.26 0.05
N VAL A 118 -7.58 4.18 -0.90
CA VAL A 118 -8.54 4.11 -2.01
C VAL A 118 -7.82 4.19 -3.35
N PHE A 119 -8.03 3.19 -4.21
CA PHE A 119 -7.68 3.25 -5.62
C PHE A 119 -8.83 3.83 -6.41
N ILE A 120 -8.51 4.76 -7.29
CA ILE A 120 -9.50 5.47 -8.09
C ILE A 120 -9.28 5.09 -9.55
N LYS A 121 -10.29 4.52 -10.19
CA LYS A 121 -10.33 4.22 -11.62
C LYS A 121 -11.13 5.31 -12.33
N TYR A 122 -10.51 6.01 -13.28
CA TYR A 122 -11.23 7.04 -14.04
C TYR A 122 -12.30 6.43 -14.95
N ASP A 123 -11.91 5.38 -15.67
CA ASP A 123 -12.78 4.53 -16.49
C ASP A 123 -12.57 3.07 -16.08
N VAL A 124 -13.65 2.41 -15.69
CA VAL A 124 -13.65 1.02 -15.19
C VAL A 124 -13.62 -0.01 -16.32
N ILE A 125 -13.96 0.39 -17.55
CA ILE A 125 -13.98 -0.46 -18.73
C ILE A 125 -12.61 -0.43 -19.43
N LYS A 126 -11.94 0.72 -19.40
CA LYS A 126 -10.65 0.92 -20.06
C LYS A 126 -9.48 0.70 -19.10
N ASP A 127 -8.74 -0.39 -19.29
CA ASP A 127 -7.58 -0.72 -18.45
C ASP A 127 -6.44 0.31 -18.49
N THR A 128 -6.32 1.04 -19.61
CA THR A 128 -5.34 2.11 -19.79
C THR A 128 -5.79 3.44 -19.20
N SER A 129 -6.97 3.50 -18.58
CA SER A 129 -7.46 4.74 -18.00
C SER A 129 -6.52 5.23 -16.91
N PRO A 130 -6.42 6.56 -16.70
CA PRO A 130 -5.68 7.08 -15.57
C PRO A 130 -6.28 6.50 -14.30
N LYS A 131 -5.45 5.79 -13.55
CA LYS A 131 -5.81 5.32 -12.24
C LYS A 131 -5.09 6.26 -11.25
N PHE A 132 -5.69 6.56 -10.11
CA PHE A 132 -5.10 7.37 -9.03
C PHE A 132 -5.09 6.58 -7.73
N VAL A 133 -4.32 7.03 -6.76
CA VAL A 133 -4.32 6.50 -5.40
C VAL A 133 -4.59 7.66 -4.45
N GLY A 134 -5.47 7.44 -3.49
CA GLY A 134 -5.90 8.44 -2.55
C GLY A 134 -6.14 7.87 -1.16
N THR A 135 -6.45 8.78 -0.26
CA THR A 135 -6.70 8.52 1.15
C THR A 135 -8.10 9.00 1.47
N TYR A 136 -8.95 8.11 1.92
CA TYR A 136 -10.28 8.43 2.41
C TYR A 136 -10.27 8.55 3.93
N SER A 137 -10.75 9.68 4.46
CA SER A 137 -10.94 9.88 5.89
C SER A 137 -12.38 9.51 6.28
N THR A 138 -12.53 8.44 7.06
CA THR A 138 -13.84 7.93 7.52
C THR A 138 -14.55 8.91 8.46
N THR A 139 -13.80 9.65 9.29
CA THR A 139 -14.36 10.64 10.22
C THR A 139 -14.75 11.95 9.57
N ARG A 140 -14.01 12.39 8.54
CA ARG A 140 -14.27 13.66 7.86
C ARG A 140 -15.10 13.50 6.59
N ASP A 141 -15.37 12.26 6.17
CA ASP A 141 -16.01 11.90 4.91
C ASP A 141 -15.38 12.64 3.70
N LYS A 142 -14.04 12.56 3.61
CA LYS A 142 -13.23 13.26 2.59
C LYS A 142 -12.24 12.32 1.93
N LEU A 143 -12.21 12.33 0.59
CA LEU A 143 -11.20 11.64 -0.20
C LEU A 143 -10.18 12.65 -0.73
N TYR A 144 -8.90 12.39 -0.49
CA TYR A 144 -7.76 13.19 -0.94
C TYR A 144 -6.93 12.37 -1.92
N TYR A 145 -6.57 12.94 -3.08
CA TYR A 145 -5.62 12.33 -4.01
C TYR A 145 -4.92 13.39 -4.86
N PHE A 146 -3.82 13.03 -5.49
CA PHE A 146 -3.11 13.90 -6.42
C PHE A 146 -3.51 13.56 -7.86
N GLY A 147 -3.93 14.59 -8.62
CA GLY A 147 -4.28 14.49 -10.04
C GLY A 147 -3.06 14.35 -10.94
N LYS A 148 -3.29 14.33 -12.26
CA LYS A 148 -2.21 14.22 -13.27
C LYS A 148 -1.22 15.38 -13.24
N ASP A 149 -1.66 16.55 -12.79
CA ASP A 149 -0.87 17.78 -12.71
C ASP A 149 -0.25 17.97 -11.32
N ASN A 150 -0.17 16.91 -10.51
CA ASN A 150 0.25 16.96 -9.10
C ASN A 150 -0.57 17.93 -8.23
N LYS A 151 -1.75 18.36 -8.68
CA LYS A 151 -2.65 19.13 -7.82
C LYS A 151 -3.43 18.20 -6.91
N MET A 152 -3.54 18.62 -5.65
CA MET A 152 -4.35 17.93 -4.68
C MET A 152 -5.82 18.14 -5.01
N ILE A 153 -6.54 17.04 -5.17
CA ILE A 153 -7.97 17.00 -5.36
C ILE A 153 -8.61 16.52 -4.05
N ILE A 154 -9.61 17.26 -3.58
CA ILE A 154 -10.34 16.98 -2.36
C ILE A 154 -11.82 16.80 -2.70
N ILE A 155 -12.35 15.61 -2.43
CA ILE A 155 -13.77 15.31 -2.58
C ILE A 155 -14.41 15.26 -1.20
N THR A 156 -15.35 16.15 -0.94
CA THR A 156 -16.10 16.23 0.33
C THR A 156 -17.41 15.45 0.26
N ASN A 157 -17.86 14.94 1.42
CA ASN A 157 -19.04 14.09 1.53
C ASN A 157 -18.95 12.85 0.61
N PHE A 158 -17.78 12.23 0.56
CA PHE A 158 -17.45 11.23 -0.45
C PHE A 158 -18.34 9.98 -0.37
N SER A 159 -18.47 9.36 0.81
CA SER A 159 -19.36 8.22 1.04
C SER A 159 -20.80 8.60 0.71
N LYS A 160 -21.27 9.76 1.20
CA LYS A 160 -22.64 10.23 0.91
C LYS A 160 -22.89 10.42 -0.58
N ARG A 161 -21.89 10.86 -1.36
CA ARG A 161 -22.01 10.98 -2.82
C ARG A 161 -22.10 9.63 -3.51
N ILE A 162 -21.41 8.61 -3.00
CA ILE A 162 -21.57 7.22 -3.46
C ILE A 162 -22.97 6.71 -3.13
N ASP A 163 -23.42 6.89 -1.87
CA ASP A 163 -24.73 6.41 -1.41
C ASP A 163 -25.89 7.04 -2.19
N ARG A 164 -25.74 8.33 -2.56
CA ARG A 164 -26.70 9.07 -3.39
C ARG A 164 -26.56 8.80 -4.89
N LYS A 165 -25.70 7.86 -5.29
CA LYS A 165 -25.42 7.51 -6.70
C LYS A 165 -24.90 8.69 -7.55
N ILE A 166 -24.36 9.72 -6.92
CA ILE A 166 -23.67 10.83 -7.61
C ILE A 166 -22.32 10.35 -8.14
N MET A 167 -21.70 9.42 -7.43
CA MET A 167 -20.42 8.81 -7.82
C MET A 167 -20.58 7.29 -7.86
N SER A 168 -20.02 6.65 -8.89
CA SER A 168 -20.12 5.20 -9.02
C SER A 168 -19.19 4.48 -8.03
N PRO A 169 -19.70 3.58 -7.17
CA PRO A 169 -18.86 2.82 -6.23
C PRO A 169 -17.83 1.93 -6.95
N THR A 170 -18.11 1.51 -8.19
CA THR A 170 -17.21 0.66 -8.98
C THR A 170 -15.92 1.35 -9.42
N LYS A 171 -15.88 2.69 -9.37
CA LYS A 171 -14.69 3.49 -9.68
C LYS A 171 -13.69 3.53 -8.52
N TYR A 172 -14.07 3.05 -7.34
CA TYR A 172 -13.25 3.13 -6.14
C TYR A 172 -13.00 1.72 -5.63
N GLU A 173 -11.74 1.39 -5.37
CA GLU A 173 -11.37 0.12 -4.75
C GLU A 173 -10.66 0.37 -3.44
N VAL A 174 -10.91 -0.50 -2.48
CA VAL A 174 -10.21 -0.57 -1.20
C VAL A 174 -9.46 -1.89 -1.10
N ILE A 175 -8.48 -1.93 -0.21
CA ILE A 175 -7.78 -3.17 0.12
C ILE A 175 -8.53 -3.84 1.27
N CYS A 176 -8.93 -5.09 1.05
CA CYS A 176 -9.41 -5.99 2.10
C CYS A 176 -8.27 -6.90 2.53
N ALA A 177 -7.97 -6.92 3.82
CA ALA A 177 -7.13 -7.95 4.42
C ALA A 177 -7.98 -9.18 4.72
N VAL A 178 -7.53 -10.34 4.24
CA VAL A 178 -8.14 -11.64 4.49
C VAL A 178 -7.07 -12.51 5.16
N GLU A 179 -7.36 -13.05 6.34
CA GLU A 179 -6.44 -13.96 7.00
C GLU A 179 -6.19 -15.19 6.12
N ARG A 180 -4.92 -15.55 5.92
CA ARG A 180 -4.57 -16.75 5.16
C ARG A 180 -4.95 -17.98 5.97
N LYS A 181 -5.71 -18.87 5.35
CA LYS A 181 -5.86 -20.24 5.83
C LYS A 181 -4.75 -21.07 5.21
N TRP A 182 -3.84 -21.57 6.05
CA TRP A 182 -2.84 -22.54 5.63
C TRP A 182 -3.53 -23.91 5.48
N PRO A 183 -3.24 -24.66 4.39
CA PRO A 183 -3.73 -26.02 4.23
C PRO A 183 -3.15 -26.97 5.28
#